data_AF-A0A962YBR7-F1
#
_entry.id   AF-A0A962YBR7-F1
#
_cell.length_a   1.000
_cell.length_b   1.000
_cell.length_c   1.000
_cell.angle_alpha   90.00
_cell.angle_beta   90.00
_cell.angle_gamma   90.00
#
_symmetry.space_group_name_H-M   'P 1'
#
loop_
_entity.id
_entity.type
_entity.pdbx_description
1 polymer ?
#
loop_
_entity_poly.entity_id
_entity_poly.type
_entity_poly.pdbx_seq_one_letter_code
_entity_poly.pdbx_strand_id
1 'polypeptide(L)' 'GQDWQQALVLGIALGFSSTVMAAKVLESKRELRAFHGRVAIGILIMQDLAALALLSLGAGQVPSIFALAVFALPLLRP' A
#
# COMPACT_ATOMS: atom_id res chain seq x y z
N GLY A 1 -17.14 15.95 14.73
CA GLY A 1 -15.86 15.38 15.21
C GLY A 1 -15.54 14.01 14.64
N GLN A 2 -16.50 13.32 14.02
CA GLN A 2 -16.34 11.98 13.43
C GLN A 2 -15.95 12.04 11.94
N ASP A 3 -16.23 13.15 11.27
CA ASP A 3 -16.01 13.36 9.84
C ASP A 3 -14.54 13.37 9.43
N TRP A 4 -13.64 13.85 10.29
CA TRP A 4 -12.21 13.91 9.96
C TRP A 4 -11.57 12.52 9.93
N GLN A 5 -12.01 11.59 10.80
CA GLN A 5 -11.54 10.21 10.79
C GLN A 5 -12.06 9.48 9.55
N GLN A 6 -13.33 9.72 9.18
CA GLN A 6 -13.91 9.14 7.96
C GLN A 6 -13.23 9.66 6.70
N ALA A 7 -12.96 10.97 6.63
CA ALA A 7 -12.21 11.57 5.53
C ALA A 7 -10.78 11.02 5.42
N LEU A 8 -10.11 10.78 6.56
CA LEU A 8 -8.77 10.19 6.59
C LEU A 8 -8.78 8.74 6.08
N VAL A 9 -9.73 7.93 6.52
CA VAL A 9 -9.88 6.53 6.07
C VAL A 9 -10.23 6.47 4.58
N LEU A 10 -11.14 7.33 4.12
CA LEU A 10 -11.48 7.46 2.69
C LEU A 10 -10.27 7.90 1.85
N GLY A 11 -9.51 8.89 2.31
CA GLY A 11 -8.31 9.36 1.62
C GLY A 11 -7.25 8.27 1.48
N ILE A 12 -7.05 7.49 2.53
CA ILE A 12 -6.09 6.39 2.53
C ILE A 12 -6.58 5.24 1.63
N ALA A 13 -7.85 4.85 1.70
CA ALA A 13 -8.44 3.85 0.83
C ALA A 13 -8.37 4.23 -0.67
N LEU A 14 -8.63 5.50 -1.00
CA LEU A 14 -8.47 6.02 -2.36
C LEU A 14 -7.00 6.04 -2.80
N GLY A 15 -6.08 6.33 -1.89
CA GLY A 15 -4.63 6.24 -2.11
C GLY A 15 -4.19 4.83 -2.49
N PHE A 16 -4.60 3.81 -1.73
CA PHE A 16 -4.31 2.40 -2.01
C PHE A 16 -4.87 1.95 -3.38
N SER A 17 -6.04 2.43 -3.79
CA SER A 17 -6.58 2.09 -5.13
C SER A 17 -5.77 2.72 -6.26
N SER A 18 -5.16 3.89 -6.02
CA SER A 18 -4.37 4.64 -7.02
C SER A 18 -2.97 4.04 -7.24
N THR A 19 -2.35 3.46 -6.20
CA THR A 19 -1.03 2.81 -6.32
C THR A 19 -1.08 1.54 -7.17
N VAL A 20 -2.10 0.71 -6.98
CA VAL A 20 -2.34 -0.50 -7.80
C VAL A 20 -2.62 -0.14 -9.25
N MET A 21 -3.37 0.94 -9.50
CA MET A 21 -3.66 1.42 -10.85
C MET A 21 -2.41 1.99 -11.53
N ALA A 22 -1.61 2.79 -10.82
CA ALA A 22 -0.35 3.33 -11.33
C ALA A 22 0.66 2.21 -11.66
N ALA A 23 0.78 1.20 -10.80
CA ALA A 23 1.61 0.03 -11.05
C ALA A 23 1.12 -0.76 -12.29
N LYS A 24 -0.19 -0.98 -12.43
CA LYS A 24 -0.78 -1.60 -13.63
C LYS A 24 -0.56 -0.79 -14.92
N VAL A 25 -0.57 0.54 -14.85
CA VAL A 25 -0.27 1.40 -15.99
C VAL A 25 1.21 1.30 -16.38
N LEU A 26 2.12 1.18 -15.42
CA LEU A 26 3.55 0.98 -15.69
C LEU A 26 3.83 -0.43 -16.27
N GLU A 27 3.09 -1.43 -15.78
CA GLU A 27 3.09 -2.80 -16.30
C GLU A 27 2.62 -2.88 -17.75
N SER A 28 1.51 -2.23 -18.08
CA SER A 28 0.94 -2.25 -19.43
C SER A 28 1.88 -1.63 -20.48
N LYS A 29 2.77 -0.72 -20.08
CA LYS A 29 3.80 -0.12 -20.92
C LYS A 29 5.05 -1.01 -21.12
N ARG A 30 5.13 -2.19 -20.49
CA ARG A 30 6.33 -3.07 -20.45
C ARG A 30 7.60 -2.40 -19.87
N GLU A 31 7.46 -1.25 -19.22
CA GLU A 31 8.60 -0.49 -18.67
C GLU A 31 9.05 -0.95 -17.29
N LEU A 32 8.35 -1.90 -16.67
CA LEU A 32 8.72 -2.47 -15.36
C LEU A 32 10.15 -3.02 -15.30
N ARG A 33 10.69 -3.50 -16.43
CA ARG A 33 12.06 -4.03 -16.51
C ARG A 33 13.13 -2.94 -16.65
N ALA A 34 12.73 -1.72 -17.02
CA ALA A 34 13.65 -0.59 -17.09
C ALA A 34 14.01 -0.10 -15.68
N PHE A 35 15.19 0.50 -15.53
CA PHE A 35 15.70 0.95 -14.24
C PHE A 35 14.73 1.90 -13.52
N HIS A 36 14.16 2.85 -14.26
CA HIS A 36 13.14 3.78 -13.77
C HIS A 36 11.83 3.08 -13.35
N GLY A 37 11.42 2.01 -14.04
CA GLY A 37 10.24 1.22 -13.68
C GLY A 37 10.40 0.50 -12.33
N ARG A 38 11.58 -0.09 -12.08
CA ARG A 38 11.88 -0.74 -10.79
C ARG A 38 11.93 0.27 -9.64
N VAL A 39 12.54 1.44 -9.87
CA VAL A 39 12.60 2.51 -8.86
C VAL A 39 11.20 3.06 -8.56
N ALA A 40 10.37 3.31 -9.59
CA ALA A 40 9.01 3.79 -9.42
C ALA A 40 8.14 2.81 -8.62
N ILE A 41 8.19 1.50 -8.92
CA ILE A 41 7.50 0.46 -8.15
C ILE A 41 8.00 0.41 -6.71
N GLY A 42 9.32 0.51 -6.51
CA GLY A 42 9.91 0.58 -5.17
C GLY A 42 9.38 1.77 -4.36
N ILE A 43 9.31 2.96 -4.97
CA ILE A 43 8.76 4.17 -4.33
C ILE A 43 7.27 3.96 -3.99
N LEU A 44 6.48 3.43 -4.92
CA LEU A 44 5.05 3.15 -4.72
C LEU A 44 4.82 2.20 -3.53
N ILE A 45 5.61 1.13 -3.41
CA ILE A 45 5.52 0.19 -2.28
C ILE A 45 5.91 0.85 -0.95
N MET A 46 7.01 1.62 -0.94
CA MET A 46 7.45 2.31 0.27
C MET A 46 6.43 3.35 0.75
N GLN A 47 5.73 4.00 -0.19
CA GLN A 47 4.70 4.98 0.12
C GLN A 47 3.44 4.31 0.71
N ASP A 48 3.06 3.14 0.20
CA ASP A 48 1.95 2.32 0.68
C ASP A 48 2.19 1.83 2.12
N LEU A 49 3.41 1.37 2.41
CA LEU A 49 3.83 0.96 3.76
C LEU A 49 3.84 2.13 4.75
N ALA A 50 4.31 3.31 4.32
CA ALA A 50 4.31 4.50 5.17
C ALA A 50 2.89 4.98 5.50
N ALA A 51 1.98 4.95 4.52
CA ALA A 51 0.58 5.28 4.72
C ALA A 51 -0.11 4.28 5.67
N LEU A 52 0.17 2.99 5.53
CA LEU A 52 -0.32 1.95 6.45
C LEU A 52 0.19 2.17 7.88
N ALA A 53 1.47 2.48 8.06
CA ALA A 53 2.05 2.74 9.38
C ALA A 53 1.42 3.98 10.04
N LEU A 54 1.25 5.08 9.29
CA LEU A 54 0.58 6.29 9.77
C LEU A 54 -0.89 6.03 10.13
N LEU A 55 -1.61 5.26 9.31
CA LEU A 55 -3.00 4.88 9.60
C LEU A 55 -3.10 4.05 10.89
N SER A 56 -2.20 3.08 11.07
CA SER A 56 -2.17 2.22 12.26
C SER A 56 -1.85 3.00 13.53
N LEU A 57 -0.87 3.90 13.47
CA LEU A 57 -0.52 4.78 14.59
C LEU A 57 -1.65 5.75 14.92
N GLY A 58 -2.27 6.37 13.90
CA GLY A 58 -3.39 7.30 14.06
C GLY A 58 -4.68 6.64 14.58
N ALA A 59 -4.88 5.35 14.29
CA ALA A 59 -6.01 4.58 14.81
C ALA A 59 -5.80 4.10 16.27
N GLY A 60 -4.57 4.21 16.82
CA GLY A 60 -4.22 3.65 18.13
C GLY A 60 -4.34 2.13 18.19
N GLN A 61 -4.48 1.46 17.04
CA GLN A 61 -4.61 0.02 16.94
C GLN A 61 -3.28 -0.55 16.48
N VAL A 62 -2.63 -1.31 17.36
CA VAL A 62 -1.45 -2.10 17.01
C VAL A 62 -1.93 -3.22 16.07
N PRO A 63 -1.35 -3.39 14.87
CA PRO A 63 -1.77 -4.44 13.96
C PRO A 63 -1.66 -5.79 14.67
N SER A 64 -2.73 -6.59 14.65
CA SER A 64 -2.73 -7.87 15.35
C SER A 64 -1.63 -8.78 14.79
N ILE A 65 -1.11 -9.69 15.62
CA ILE A 65 -0.10 -10.68 15.20
C ILE A 65 -0.56 -11.49 13.97
N PHE A 66 -1.88 -11.66 13.80
CA PHE A 66 -2.46 -12.30 12.61
C PHE A 66 -2.35 -11.45 11.33
N ALA A 67 -2.26 -10.12 11.42
CA ALA A 67 -1.97 -9.26 10.27
C ALA A 67 -0.53 -9.48 9.75
N LEU A 68 0.43 -9.78 10.63
CA LEU A 68 1.78 -10.17 10.22
C LEU A 68 1.80 -11.52 9.51
N ALA A 69 0.90 -12.44 9.86
CA ALA A 69 0.79 -13.74 9.17
C ALA A 69 0.34 -13.59 7.70
N VAL A 70 -0.32 -12.48 7.32
CA VAL A 70 -0.65 -12.20 5.91
C VAL A 70 0.62 -12.00 5.07
N PHE A 71 1.71 -11.48 5.63
CA PHE A 71 3.00 -11.39 4.93
C PHE A 71 3.64 -12.77 4.68
N ALA A 72 3.22 -13.81 5.40
CA ALA A 72 3.66 -15.19 5.18
C ALA A 72 2.81 -15.92 4.11
N LEU A 73 1.61 -15.44 3.79
CA LEU A 73 0.74 -16.05 2.76
C LEU A 73 1.39 -16.14 1.36
N PRO A 74 2.13 -15.13 0.86
CA PRO A 74 2.85 -15.23 -0.41
C PRO A 74 3.91 -16.33 -0.42
N LEU A 75 4.50 -16.68 0.72
CA LEU A 75 5.52 -17.72 0.84
C LEU A 75 4.93 -19.14 0.88
N LEU A 76 3.66 -19.23 1.30
CA LEU A 76 2.89 -20.48 1.36
C LEU A 76 2.15 -20.79 0.06
N ARG A 77 2.16 -19.86 -0.91
CA ARG A 77 1.56 -20.07 -2.23
C ARG A 77 2.62 -20.73 -3.13
N PRO A 78 2.43 -22.00 -3.56
CA PRO A 78 3.34 -22.67 -4.48
C PRO A 78 3.34 -22.05 -5.87
#